data_AF-A0A0P9FYV3-F1
#
_entry.id   AF-A0A0P9FYV3-F1
#
_cell.length_a   1.000
_cell.length_b   1.000
_cell.length_c   1.000
_cell.angle_alpha   90.00
_cell.angle_beta   90.00
_cell.angle_gamma   90.00
#
_symmetry.space_group_name_H-M   'P 1'
#
loop_
_entity.id
_entity.type
_entity.pdbx_description
1 polymer ?
#
loop_
_entity_poly.entity_id
_entity_poly.type
_entity_poly.pdbx_seq_one_letter_code
_entity_poly.pdbx_strand_id
1 'polypeptide(L)'
;MKTRINLYLDELKPKREFFTLNNIVMCWGALIIVLVLVSILFARFEHTSKQQLLSLQSKLDRTKAELTQVQRELERKQDKSPVLRRIDKKKHDMLEMQKLLQFMQAKSKQAEFDYAQVMVDLASNTHNEIWLKSFHFVGNDIQLVGEATHGSAIPEWLNGLKRSEYFEAKTFSLLEFDKQETGVEFQIATQYNGQGVQ
;
A
#
# COMPACT_ATOMS: atom_id res chain seq x y z
N MET A 1 131.66 15.22 51.38
CA MET A 1 130.27 14.71 51.48
C MET A 1 129.34 15.73 50.85
N LYS A 2 128.53 15.37 49.85
CA LYS A 2 127.64 16.28 49.11
C LYS A 2 126.22 16.17 49.67
N THR A 3 125.73 17.24 50.28
CA THR A 3 124.34 17.37 50.74
C THR A 3 123.48 17.80 49.54
N ARG A 4 122.63 16.91 49.03
CA ARG A 4 121.63 17.27 48.01
C ARG A 4 120.37 17.74 48.72
N ILE A 5 120.14 19.04 48.72
CA ILE A 5 118.87 19.61 49.18
C ILE A 5 117.86 19.38 48.06
N ASN A 6 116.79 18.64 48.35
CA ASN A 6 115.69 18.44 47.42
C ASN A 6 114.83 19.71 47.40
N LEU A 7 115.06 20.57 46.40
CA LEU A 7 114.30 21.81 46.20
C LEU A 7 112.97 21.59 45.46
N TYR A 8 112.61 20.34 45.17
CA TYR A 8 111.36 20.01 44.54
C TYR A 8 110.25 19.94 45.58
N LEU A 9 109.71 21.11 45.94
CA LEU A 9 108.53 21.24 46.79
C LEU A 9 107.29 20.69 46.06
N ASP A 10 106.40 20.01 46.78
CA ASP A 10 105.12 19.50 46.25
C ASP A 10 104.22 20.60 45.65
N GLU A 11 104.47 21.85 46.01
CA GLU A 11 103.78 23.04 45.47
C GLU A 11 104.16 23.37 44.02
N LEU A 12 105.30 22.87 43.52
CA LEU A 12 105.76 23.05 42.13
C LEU A 12 105.18 22.01 41.16
N LYS A 13 104.25 21.16 41.61
CA LYS A 13 103.52 20.25 40.71
C LYS A 13 102.57 21.08 39.83
N PRO A 14 102.61 20.96 38.48
CA PRO A 14 101.70 21.68 37.61
C PRO A 14 100.26 21.25 37.93
N LYS A 15 99.50 22.16 38.54
CA LYS A 15 98.06 21.97 38.77
C LYS A 15 97.41 21.87 37.40
N ARG A 16 96.90 20.68 37.06
CA ARG A 16 96.03 20.49 35.90
C ARG A 16 94.73 21.23 36.18
N GLU A 17 94.57 22.39 35.57
CA GLU A 17 93.30 23.12 35.59
C GLU A 17 92.28 22.36 34.74
N PHE A 18 91.50 21.51 35.39
CA PHE A 18 90.38 20.81 34.75
C PHE A 18 89.33 21.82 34.23
N PHE A 19 89.28 23.02 34.82
CA PHE A 19 88.43 24.16 34.47
C PHE A 19 89.19 25.22 33.65
N THR A 20 89.82 24.83 32.54
CA THR A 20 90.26 25.82 31.55
C THR A 20 89.04 26.37 30.80
N LEU A 21 89.04 27.68 30.50
CA LEU A 21 87.92 28.37 29.82
C LEU A 21 87.47 27.64 28.54
N ASN A 22 88.43 27.04 27.83
CA ASN A 22 88.19 26.26 26.62
C ASN A 22 87.33 24.99 26.87
N ASN A 23 87.57 24.26 27.96
CA ASN A 23 86.79 23.06 28.31
C ASN A 23 85.34 23.43 28.67
N ILE A 24 85.14 24.55 29.37
CA ILE A 24 83.81 25.05 29.72
C ILE A 24 83.04 25.42 28.45
N VAL A 25 83.65 26.17 27.53
CA VAL A 25 83.03 26.54 26.24
C VAL A 25 82.67 25.29 25.42
N MET A 26 83.53 24.28 25.41
CA MET A 26 83.26 23.02 24.70
C MET A 26 82.10 22.24 25.32
N CYS A 27 82.00 22.18 26.65
CA CYS A 27 80.87 21.57 27.36
C CYS A 27 79.56 22.32 27.10
N TRP A 28 79.58 23.66 27.10
CA TRP A 28 78.42 24.47 26.77
C TRP A 28 77.99 24.29 25.31
N GLY A 29 78.94 24.23 24.38
CA GLY A 29 78.66 23.92 22.97
C GLY A 29 78.02 22.55 22.81
N ALA A 30 78.56 21.53 23.48
CA ALA A 30 77.97 20.19 23.47
C ALA A 30 76.54 20.18 24.05
N LEU A 31 76.29 20.91 25.14
CA LEU A 31 74.96 21.02 25.74
C LEU A 31 73.95 21.68 24.80
N ILE A 32 74.34 22.76 24.12
CA ILE A 32 73.50 23.44 23.13
C ILE A 32 73.19 22.50 21.97
N ILE A 33 74.18 21.76 21.46
CA ILE A 33 73.99 20.80 20.38
C ILE A 33 72.98 19.72 20.79
N VAL A 34 73.10 19.19 22.00
CA VAL A 34 72.14 18.20 22.53
C VAL A 34 70.73 18.79 22.64
N LEU A 35 70.58 20.01 23.15
CA LEU A 35 69.27 20.68 23.23
C LEU A 35 68.64 20.90 21.85
N VAL A 36 69.44 21.29 20.85
CA VAL A 36 68.97 21.45 19.47
C VAL A 36 68.55 20.10 18.86
N LEU A 37 69.32 19.04 19.09
CA LEU A 37 68.96 17.69 18.65
C LEU A 37 67.65 17.22 19.27
N VAL A 38 67.50 17.40 20.58
CA VAL A 38 66.29 17.04 21.32
C VAL A 38 65.08 17.84 20.82
N SER A 39 65.21 19.14 20.62
CA SER A 39 64.10 19.98 20.13
C SER A 39 63.64 19.59 18.73
N ILE A 40 64.56 19.25 17.82
CA ILE A 40 64.23 18.76 16.48
C ILE A 40 63.48 17.42 16.56
N LEU A 41 63.93 16.49 17.41
CA LEU A 41 63.26 15.20 17.59
C LEU A 41 61.83 15.36 18.15
N PHE A 42 61.65 16.21 19.15
CA PHE A 42 60.33 16.50 19.72
C PHE A 42 59.41 17.17 18.69
N ALA A 43 59.89 18.17 17.96
CA ALA A 43 59.11 18.81 16.90
C ALA A 43 58.67 17.81 15.82
N ARG A 44 59.58 16.93 15.38
CA ARG A 44 59.26 15.87 14.41
C ARG A 44 58.18 14.93 14.94
N PHE A 45 58.29 14.50 16.20
CA PHE A 45 57.30 13.62 16.82
C PHE A 45 55.91 14.27 16.88
N GLU A 46 55.82 15.51 17.33
CA GLU A 46 54.57 16.25 17.45
C GLU A 46 53.90 16.49 16.08
N HIS A 47 54.69 16.83 15.06
CA HIS A 47 54.18 16.98 13.70
C HIS A 47 53.65 15.67 13.12
N THR A 48 54.33 14.53 13.36
CA THR A 48 53.85 13.23 12.87
C THR A 48 52.54 12.80 13.51
N SER A 49 52.37 12.98 14.83
CA SER A 49 51.11 12.64 15.51
C SER A 49 49.95 13.51 15.06
N LYS A 50 50.17 14.83 14.89
CA LYS A 50 49.14 15.75 14.38
C LYS A 50 48.71 15.41 12.95
N GLN A 51 49.67 15.08 12.08
CA GLN A 51 49.36 14.68 10.70
C GLN A 51 48.59 13.36 10.63
N GLN A 52 48.94 12.38 11.48
CA GLN A 52 48.21 11.12 11.57
C GLN A 52 46.77 11.35 12.01
N LEU A 53 46.55 12.16 13.06
CA LEU A 53 45.21 12.52 13.52
C LEU A 53 44.38 13.21 12.44
N LEU A 54 44.95 14.21 11.75
CA LEU A 54 44.27 14.91 10.66
C LEU A 54 43.94 13.96 9.49
N SER A 55 44.85 13.05 9.15
CA SER A 55 44.60 12.06 8.10
C SER A 55 43.50 11.06 8.48
N LEU A 56 43.44 10.67 9.75
CA LEU A 56 42.44 9.74 10.27
C LEU A 56 41.07 10.40 10.35
N GLN A 57 41.03 11.67 10.78
CA GLN A 57 39.83 12.48 10.81
C GLN A 57 39.29 12.73 9.38
N SER A 58 40.18 13.06 8.43
CA SER A 58 39.79 13.20 7.02
C SER A 58 39.24 11.90 6.44
N LYS A 59 39.82 10.74 6.78
CA LYS A 59 39.27 9.43 6.37
C LYS A 59 37.89 9.19 6.97
N LEU A 60 37.71 9.48 8.25
CA LEU A 60 36.43 9.32 8.95
C LEU A 60 35.34 10.21 8.33
N ASP A 61 35.66 11.47 8.03
CA ASP A 61 34.74 12.39 7.38
C ASP A 61 34.35 11.93 5.98
N ARG A 62 35.31 11.41 5.19
CA ARG A 62 35.02 10.82 3.87
C ARG A 62 34.09 9.61 3.99
N THR A 63 34.38 8.66 4.88
CA THR A 63 33.53 7.49 5.08
C THR A 63 32.13 7.87 5.56
N LYS A 64 32.02 8.90 6.42
CA LYS A 64 30.71 9.43 6.86
C LYS A 64 29.95 10.11 5.72
N ALA A 65 30.64 10.82 4.84
CA ALA A 65 30.05 11.42 3.65
C ALA A 65 29.54 10.35 2.66
N GLU A 66 30.31 9.28 2.45
CA GLU A 66 29.90 8.12 1.64
C GLU A 66 28.68 7.43 2.25
N LEU A 67 28.68 7.16 3.55
CA LEU A 67 27.54 6.55 4.24
C LEU A 67 26.27 7.41 4.12
N THR A 68 26.38 8.73 4.28
CA THR A 68 25.24 9.64 4.13
C THR A 68 24.76 9.79 2.68
N GLN A 69 25.63 9.57 1.68
CA GLN A 69 25.19 9.46 0.29
C GLN A 69 24.43 8.16 0.04
N VAL A 70 25.00 7.01 0.46
CA VAL A 70 24.36 5.70 0.31
C VAL A 70 23.02 5.65 1.05
N GLN A 71 22.94 6.21 2.26
CA GLN A 71 21.69 6.30 3.02
C GLN A 71 20.62 7.10 2.27
N ARG A 72 21.00 8.26 1.68
CA ARG A 72 20.06 9.07 0.88
C ARG A 72 19.61 8.36 -0.40
N GLU A 73 20.50 7.61 -1.05
CA GLU A 73 20.13 6.80 -2.21
C GLU A 73 19.20 5.65 -1.83
N LEU A 74 19.42 5.04 -0.66
CA LEU A 74 18.57 3.99 -0.13
C LEU A 74 17.18 4.52 0.22
N GLU A 75 17.09 5.68 0.88
CA GLU A 75 15.83 6.36 1.19
C GLU A 75 15.06 6.73 -0.09
N ARG A 76 15.74 7.25 -1.12
CA ARG A 76 15.13 7.51 -2.43
C ARG A 76 14.61 6.24 -3.11
N LYS A 77 15.32 5.12 -2.99
CA LYS A 77 14.88 3.82 -3.53
C LYS A 77 13.77 3.18 -2.69
N GLN A 78 13.75 3.42 -1.38
CA GLN A 78 12.74 2.92 -0.46
C GLN A 78 11.46 3.74 -0.48
N ASP A 79 11.49 4.97 -1.00
CA ASP A 79 10.27 5.75 -1.28
C ASP A 79 9.48 5.10 -2.43
N LYS A 80 8.82 4.00 -2.08
CA LYS A 80 7.89 3.24 -2.92
C LYS A 80 6.51 3.90 -2.90
N SER A 81 6.29 4.97 -2.12
CA SER A 81 5.04 5.74 -2.06
C SER A 81 4.46 6.10 -3.43
N PRO A 82 5.25 6.59 -4.43
CA PRO A 82 4.70 6.90 -5.75
C PRO A 82 4.26 5.64 -6.51
N VAL A 83 4.92 4.50 -6.32
CA VAL A 83 4.56 3.24 -6.98
C VAL A 83 3.30 2.66 -6.35
N LEU A 84 3.20 2.64 -5.01
CA LEU A 84 1.99 2.21 -4.30
C LEU A 84 0.79 3.07 -4.70
N ARG A 85 0.94 4.41 -4.76
CA ARG A 85 -0.14 5.30 -5.22
C ARG A 85 -0.60 5.01 -6.65
N ARG A 86 0.32 4.64 -7.56
CA ARG A 86 -0.06 4.25 -8.93
C ARG A 86 -0.81 2.93 -8.96
N ILE A 87 -0.43 1.97 -8.12
CA ILE A 87 -1.12 0.69 -7.99
C ILE A 87 -2.53 0.90 -7.43
N ASP A 88 -2.68 1.69 -6.37
CA ASP A 88 -3.98 1.98 -5.75
C ASP A 88 -4.93 2.71 -6.70
N LYS A 89 -4.40 3.67 -7.48
CA LYS A 89 -5.20 4.35 -8.52
C LYS A 89 -5.70 3.36 -9.56
N LYS A 90 -4.81 2.52 -10.10
CA LYS A 90 -5.17 1.54 -11.13
C LYS A 90 -6.16 0.48 -10.61
N LYS A 91 -6.05 0.12 -9.32
CA LYS A 91 -7.01 -0.75 -8.64
C LYS A 91 -8.38 -0.10 -8.50
N HIS A 92 -8.44 1.20 -8.18
CA HIS A 92 -9.69 1.96 -8.17
C HIS A 92 -10.33 2.00 -9.55
N ASP A 93 -9.57 2.36 -10.59
CA ASP A 93 -10.06 2.41 -11.97
C ASP A 93 -10.66 1.05 -12.40
N MET A 94 -10.01 -0.05 -12.02
CA MET A 94 -10.50 -1.41 -12.30
C MET A 94 -11.80 -1.74 -11.55
N LEU A 95 -11.90 -1.35 -10.28
CA LEU A 95 -13.12 -1.56 -9.48
C LEU A 95 -14.30 -0.76 -10.02
N GLU A 96 -14.07 0.47 -10.49
CA GLU A 96 -15.10 1.30 -11.13
C GLU A 96 -15.59 0.66 -12.44
N MET A 97 -14.67 0.20 -13.29
CA MET A 97 -15.03 -0.48 -14.53
C MET A 97 -15.82 -1.77 -14.25
N GLN A 98 -15.44 -2.53 -13.22
CA GLN A 98 -16.17 -3.74 -12.84
C GLN A 98 -17.59 -3.44 -12.34
N LYS A 99 -17.79 -2.38 -11.55
CA LYS A 99 -19.12 -1.94 -11.12
C LYS A 99 -19.97 -1.52 -12.31
N LEU A 100 -19.39 -0.79 -13.26
CA LEU A 100 -20.09 -0.38 -14.48
C LEU A 100 -20.54 -1.61 -15.30
N LEU A 101 -19.66 -2.60 -15.47
CA LEU A 101 -19.99 -3.85 -16.14
C LEU A 101 -21.12 -4.61 -15.43
N GLN A 102 -21.08 -4.71 -14.10
CA GLN A 102 -22.15 -5.34 -13.33
C GLN A 102 -23.48 -4.61 -13.51
N PHE A 103 -23.48 -3.28 -13.49
CA PHE A 103 -24.69 -2.49 -13.72
C PHE A 103 -25.26 -2.72 -15.13
N MET A 104 -24.40 -2.76 -16.15
CA MET A 104 -24.80 -3.08 -17.52
C MET A 104 -25.38 -4.49 -17.64
N GLN A 105 -24.75 -5.48 -17.02
CA GLN A 105 -25.23 -6.87 -17.02
C GLN A 105 -26.57 -7.04 -16.27
N ALA A 106 -26.74 -6.33 -15.15
CA ALA A 106 -28.01 -6.33 -14.42
C ALA A 106 -29.13 -5.71 -15.29
N LYS A 107 -28.84 -4.60 -15.98
CA LYS A 107 -29.80 -3.95 -16.87
C LYS A 107 -30.08 -4.75 -18.14
N SER A 108 -29.09 -5.46 -18.70
CA SER A 108 -29.29 -6.33 -19.86
C SER A 108 -30.13 -7.55 -19.52
N LYS A 109 -29.94 -8.17 -18.35
CA LYS A 109 -30.82 -9.26 -17.87
C LYS A 109 -32.28 -8.81 -17.69
N GLN A 110 -32.51 -7.56 -17.26
CA GLN A 110 -33.86 -7.01 -17.21
C GLN A 110 -34.46 -6.81 -18.61
N ALA A 111 -33.63 -6.54 -19.63
CA ALA A 111 -34.04 -6.39 -21.02
C ALA A 111 -34.19 -7.71 -21.78
N GLU A 112 -33.69 -8.83 -21.23
CA GLU A 112 -33.84 -10.19 -21.78
C GLU A 112 -35.24 -10.78 -21.51
N PHE A 113 -36.11 -10.04 -20.84
CA PHE A 113 -37.50 -10.39 -20.68
C PHE A 113 -38.26 -10.12 -21.98
N ASP A 114 -38.60 -11.18 -22.73
CA ASP A 114 -39.36 -11.09 -23.98
C ASP A 114 -40.84 -10.83 -23.69
N TYR A 115 -41.17 -9.56 -23.43
CA TYR A 115 -42.56 -9.11 -23.26
C TYR A 115 -43.45 -9.48 -24.46
N ALA A 116 -42.89 -9.62 -25.67
CA ALA A 116 -43.66 -9.98 -26.84
C ALA A 116 -44.11 -11.44 -26.75
N GLN A 117 -43.22 -12.36 -26.36
CA GLN A 117 -43.57 -13.77 -26.15
C GLN A 117 -44.67 -13.94 -25.08
N VAL A 118 -44.56 -13.22 -23.96
CA VAL A 118 -45.58 -13.25 -22.89
C VAL A 118 -46.96 -12.81 -23.41
N MET A 119 -46.99 -11.75 -24.22
CA MET A 119 -48.24 -11.24 -24.80
C MET A 119 -48.82 -12.21 -25.84
N VAL A 120 -47.98 -12.86 -26.64
CA VAL A 120 -48.41 -13.89 -27.59
C VAL A 120 -49.02 -15.08 -26.86
N ASP A 121 -48.38 -15.57 -25.80
CA ASP A 121 -48.87 -16.70 -25.00
C ASP A 121 -50.19 -16.37 -24.28
N LEU A 122 -50.37 -15.12 -23.85
CA LEU A 122 -51.61 -14.65 -23.24
C LEU A 122 -52.74 -14.54 -24.28
N ALA A 123 -52.43 -14.02 -25.47
CA ALA A 123 -53.39 -13.87 -26.56
C ALA A 123 -53.78 -15.21 -27.21
N SER A 124 -52.89 -16.21 -27.21
CA SER A 124 -53.20 -17.54 -27.73
C SER A 124 -54.09 -18.35 -26.80
N ASN A 125 -54.12 -18.02 -25.50
CA ASN A 125 -54.88 -18.73 -24.47
C ASN A 125 -56.04 -17.89 -23.92
N THR A 126 -56.85 -17.32 -24.81
CA THR A 126 -58.07 -16.59 -24.44
C THR A 126 -59.23 -17.55 -24.17
N HIS A 127 -59.97 -17.33 -23.08
CA HIS A 127 -61.20 -18.07 -22.74
C HIS A 127 -62.41 -17.15 -22.89
N ASN A 128 -63.49 -17.61 -23.51
CA ASN A 128 -64.65 -16.76 -23.85
C ASN A 128 -65.40 -16.19 -22.64
N GLU A 129 -65.19 -16.77 -21.45
CA GLU A 129 -65.88 -16.38 -20.22
C GLU A 129 -65.00 -15.55 -19.26
N ILE A 130 -63.81 -15.11 -19.71
CA ILE A 130 -62.81 -14.40 -18.90
C ILE A 130 -62.30 -13.16 -19.62
N TRP A 131 -62.17 -12.07 -18.87
CA TRP A 131 -61.62 -10.80 -19.34
C TRP A 131 -60.53 -10.31 -18.40
N LEU A 132 -59.35 -10.05 -18.93
CA LEU A 132 -58.26 -9.42 -18.17
C LEU A 132 -58.45 -7.90 -18.13
N LYS A 133 -58.38 -7.32 -16.93
CA LYS A 133 -58.40 -5.88 -16.69
C LYS A 133 -57.00 -5.30 -16.58
N SER A 134 -56.13 -5.97 -15.82
CA SER A 134 -54.75 -5.52 -15.63
C SER A 134 -53.81 -6.69 -15.48
N PHE A 135 -52.58 -6.47 -15.94
CA PHE A 135 -51.50 -7.43 -15.85
C PHE A 135 -50.20 -6.70 -15.50
N HIS A 136 -49.39 -7.28 -14.63
CA HIS A 136 -48.13 -6.73 -14.20
C HIS A 136 -47.06 -7.82 -14.24
N PHE A 137 -45.93 -7.52 -14.90
CA PHE A 137 -44.82 -8.45 -15.10
C PHE A 137 -43.50 -7.80 -14.69
N VAL A 138 -42.86 -8.34 -13.65
CA VAL A 138 -41.54 -7.90 -13.17
C VAL A 138 -40.64 -9.12 -12.99
N GLY A 139 -39.89 -9.46 -14.05
CA GLY A 139 -39.04 -10.66 -14.03
C GLY A 139 -39.88 -11.93 -13.84
N ASN A 140 -39.74 -12.60 -12.69
CA ASN A 140 -40.53 -13.79 -12.36
C ASN A 140 -41.87 -13.49 -11.66
N ASP A 141 -42.09 -12.24 -11.25
CA ASP A 141 -43.31 -11.83 -10.57
C ASP A 141 -44.38 -11.46 -11.58
N ILE A 142 -45.48 -12.19 -11.52
CA ILE A 142 -46.61 -12.06 -12.43
C ILE A 142 -47.84 -11.81 -11.56
N GLN A 143 -48.58 -10.77 -11.89
CA GLN A 143 -49.89 -10.50 -11.33
C GLN A 143 -50.90 -10.30 -12.46
N LEU A 144 -52.02 -11.01 -12.39
CA LEU A 144 -53.10 -10.97 -13.37
C LEU A 144 -54.39 -10.65 -12.61
N VAL A 145 -55.10 -9.62 -13.06
CA VAL A 145 -56.39 -9.22 -12.51
C VAL A 145 -57.42 -9.20 -13.63
N GLY A 146 -58.57 -9.81 -13.38
CA GLY A 146 -59.62 -9.91 -14.38
C GLY A 146 -60.96 -10.28 -13.77
N GLU A 147 -61.96 -10.42 -14.64
CA GLU A 147 -63.29 -10.88 -14.30
C GLU A 147 -63.61 -12.16 -15.06
N ALA A 148 -64.34 -13.06 -14.41
CA ALA A 148 -64.87 -14.27 -15.00
C ALA A 148 -66.39 -14.33 -14.83
N THR A 149 -67.07 -14.89 -15.83
CA THR A 149 -68.53 -15.11 -15.79
C THR A 149 -68.91 -16.12 -14.70
N HIS A 150 -68.08 -17.15 -14.54
CA HIS A 150 -68.25 -18.22 -13.55
C HIS A 150 -66.92 -18.50 -12.86
N GLY A 151 -66.94 -18.73 -11.54
CA GLY A 151 -65.73 -19.08 -10.78
C GLY A 151 -65.06 -20.38 -11.25
N SER A 152 -65.80 -21.27 -11.91
CA SER A 152 -65.27 -22.51 -12.51
C SER A 152 -64.45 -22.30 -13.77
N ALA A 153 -64.61 -21.16 -14.47
CA ALA A 153 -63.83 -20.86 -15.68
C ALA A 153 -62.37 -20.51 -15.36
N ILE A 154 -62.10 -19.99 -14.15
CA ILE A 154 -60.76 -19.50 -13.78
C ILE A 154 -59.73 -20.65 -13.73
N PRO A 155 -59.99 -21.80 -13.06
CA PRO A 155 -59.07 -22.94 -13.10
C PRO A 155 -58.86 -23.51 -14.50
N GLU A 156 -59.88 -23.52 -15.35
CA GLU A 156 -59.78 -24.04 -16.73
C GLU A 156 -58.86 -23.18 -17.58
N TRP A 157 -59.05 -21.86 -17.54
CA TRP A 157 -58.17 -20.91 -18.22
C TRP A 157 -56.74 -20.95 -17.68
N LEU A 158 -56.57 -21.00 -16.36
CA LEU A 158 -55.25 -21.09 -15.73
C LEU A 158 -54.50 -22.36 -16.15
N ASN A 159 -55.22 -23.48 -16.30
CA ASN A 159 -54.64 -24.73 -16.80
C ASN A 159 -54.25 -24.65 -18.29
N GLY A 160 -55.00 -23.91 -19.11
CA GLY A 160 -54.62 -23.61 -20.48
C GLY A 160 -53.37 -22.74 -20.55
N LEU A 161 -53.33 -21.67 -19.76
CA LEU A 161 -52.19 -20.76 -19.68
C LEU A 161 -50.92 -21.48 -19.23
N LYS A 162 -50.99 -22.39 -18.24
CA LYS A 162 -49.86 -23.22 -17.78
C LYS A 162 -49.26 -24.15 -18.85
N ARG A 163 -49.90 -24.35 -20.00
CA ARG A 163 -49.36 -25.16 -21.10
C ARG A 163 -48.54 -24.34 -22.11
N SER A 164 -48.50 -23.02 -21.95
CA SER A 164 -47.69 -22.15 -22.79
C SER A 164 -46.24 -22.10 -22.31
N GLU A 165 -45.32 -21.87 -23.24
CA GLU A 165 -43.88 -21.97 -23.05
C GLU A 165 -43.38 -21.04 -21.92
N TYR A 166 -43.96 -19.84 -21.80
CA TYR A 166 -43.58 -18.90 -20.76
C TYR A 166 -44.13 -19.24 -19.36
N PHE A 167 -45.32 -19.82 -19.28
CA PHE A 167 -46.05 -20.03 -18.02
C PHE A 167 -45.94 -21.45 -17.44
N GLU A 168 -45.39 -22.42 -18.18
CA GLU A 168 -45.23 -23.82 -17.74
C GLU A 168 -44.39 -23.95 -16.46
N ALA A 169 -43.32 -23.16 -16.34
CA ALA A 169 -42.42 -23.18 -15.18
C ALA A 169 -42.84 -22.22 -14.05
N LYS A 170 -44.01 -21.56 -14.14
CA LYS A 170 -44.47 -20.58 -13.14
C LYS A 170 -45.55 -21.17 -12.24
N THR A 171 -45.36 -21.02 -10.93
CA THR A 171 -46.35 -21.44 -9.94
C THR A 171 -47.08 -20.21 -9.41
N PHE A 172 -48.40 -20.18 -9.57
CA PHE A 172 -49.25 -19.16 -8.95
C PHE A 172 -49.57 -19.59 -7.52
N SER A 173 -49.33 -18.71 -6.55
CA SER A 173 -49.47 -19.00 -5.12
C SER A 173 -50.58 -18.21 -4.44
N LEU A 174 -50.98 -17.07 -5.00
CA LEU A 174 -52.08 -16.26 -4.49
C LEU A 174 -53.24 -16.29 -5.48
N LEU A 175 -54.42 -16.66 -5.00
CA LEU A 175 -55.68 -16.51 -5.71
C LEU A 175 -56.68 -15.84 -4.77
N GLU A 176 -57.08 -14.62 -5.11
CA GLU A 176 -58.14 -13.88 -4.43
C GLU A 176 -59.35 -13.82 -5.36
N PHE A 177 -60.53 -14.04 -4.79
CA PHE A 177 -61.80 -14.01 -5.52
C PHE A 177 -62.76 -13.08 -4.79
N ASP A 178 -63.30 -12.10 -5.51
CA ASP A 178 -64.37 -11.25 -5.03
C ASP A 178 -65.61 -11.45 -5.90
N LYS A 179 -66.76 -11.67 -5.27
CA LYS A 179 -68.01 -11.97 -5.97
C LYS A 179 -68.79 -10.67 -6.15
N GLN A 180 -68.91 -10.22 -7.38
CA GLN A 180 -69.69 -9.03 -7.74
C GLN A 180 -71.06 -9.41 -8.33
N GLU A 181 -71.91 -8.41 -8.54
CA GLU A 181 -73.30 -8.60 -9.03
C GLU A 181 -73.36 -9.20 -10.44
N THR A 182 -72.32 -9.03 -11.25
CA THR A 182 -72.27 -9.44 -12.67
C THR A 182 -71.21 -10.52 -12.99
N GLY A 183 -70.49 -11.03 -11.99
CA GLY A 183 -69.43 -12.03 -12.19
C GLY A 183 -68.53 -12.25 -10.96
N VAL A 184 -67.37 -12.85 -11.19
CA VAL A 184 -66.32 -13.07 -10.17
C VAL A 184 -65.06 -12.31 -10.60
N GLU A 185 -64.65 -11.32 -9.81
CA GLU A 185 -63.36 -10.68 -9.97
C GLU A 185 -62.29 -11.57 -9.34
N PHE A 186 -61.16 -11.72 -10.05
CA PHE A 186 -60.06 -12.56 -9.60
C PHE A 186 -58.74 -11.83 -9.69
N GLN A 187 -57.88 -12.12 -8.72
CA GLN A 187 -56.49 -11.70 -8.72
C GLN A 187 -55.59 -12.91 -8.48
N ILE A 188 -54.65 -13.13 -9.40
CA ILE A 188 -53.73 -14.27 -9.38
C ILE A 188 -52.29 -13.72 -9.39
N ALA A 189 -51.46 -14.18 -8.45
CA ALA A 189 -50.05 -13.78 -8.39
C ALA A 189 -49.07 -14.95 -8.13
N THR A 190 -47.86 -14.87 -8.69
CA THR A 190 -46.78 -15.85 -8.45
C THR A 190 -46.06 -15.66 -7.12
N GLN A 191 -46.10 -14.46 -6.54
CA GLN A 191 -45.55 -14.17 -5.22
C GLN A 191 -46.51 -13.28 -4.42
N TYR A 192 -46.66 -13.56 -3.12
CA TYR A 192 -47.42 -12.72 -2.19
C TYR A 192 -46.65 -11.43 -1.92
N ASN A 193 -46.99 -10.36 -2.63
CA ASN A 193 -46.61 -9.01 -2.23
C ASN A 193 -47.80 -8.43 -1.46
N GLY A 194 -47.78 -8.57 -0.13
CA GLY A 194 -48.79 -8.03 0.76
C GLY A 194 -48.80 -6.50 0.72
N GLN A 195 -49.39 -5.93 -0.32
CA GLN A 195 -49.92 -4.58 -0.32
C GLN A 195 -51.43 -4.71 -0.35
N GLY A 196 -51.98 -4.91 0.85
CA GLY A 196 -53.39 -4.67 1.10
C GLY A 196 -53.72 -3.27 0.60
N VAL A 197 -54.73 -3.21 -0.27
CA VAL A 197 -55.41 -1.97 -0.61
C VAL A 197 -55.96 -1.38 0.70
N GLN A 198 -55.50 -0.16 0.97
CA GLN A 198 -56.05 0.93 1.80
C GLN A 198 -57.12 0.60 2.85
#